data_AF-A0A7V9JYE1-F1
#
_entry.id   AF-A0A7V9JYE1-F1
#
_cell.length_a   1.000
_cell.length_b   1.000
_cell.length_c   1.000
_cell.angle_alpha   90.00
_cell.angle_beta   90.00
_cell.angle_gamma   90.00
#
_symmetry.space_group_name_H-M   'P 1'
#
loop_
_entity.id
_entity.type
_entity.pdbx_description
1 polymer ?
#
loop_
_entity_poly.entity_id
_entity_poly.type
_entity_poly.pdbx_seq_one_letter_code
_entity_poly.pdbx_strand_id
1 'polypeptide(L)'
;MKALRSFTVRPSLPPELGALEVLAMNLRWSWDDGTRDLFRWVDPEQWDASVHDPVRLLGLVAPERLEVLAGDPGFLRFLDEVHTGLSLYLSKPRWFQAREGSSPLRSVAYFSPEFG
;
A
#
# COMPACT_ATOMS: atom_id res chain seq x y z
N MET A 1 4.35 -34.10 -0.36
CA MET A 1 5.47 -33.37 -1.00
C MET A 1 5.39 -31.94 -0.51
N LYS A 2 6.32 -31.47 0.34
CA LYS A 2 6.28 -30.14 0.96
C LYS A 2 7.21 -29.23 0.16
N ALA A 3 6.69 -28.25 -0.57
CA ALA A 3 7.52 -27.36 -1.38
C ALA A 3 8.49 -26.61 -0.46
N LEU A 4 9.80 -26.79 -0.68
CA LEU A 4 10.87 -26.28 0.18
C LEU A 4 11.19 -24.79 -0.03
N ARG A 5 10.67 -24.17 -1.10
CA ARG A 5 10.80 -22.73 -1.38
C ARG A 5 9.64 -22.29 -2.28
N SER A 6 8.90 -21.25 -1.87
CA SER A 6 7.98 -20.53 -2.75
C SER A 6 8.73 -19.36 -3.40
N PHE A 7 8.78 -19.35 -4.73
CA PHE A 7 9.24 -18.19 -5.49
C PHE A 7 8.00 -17.46 -5.98
N THR A 8 7.74 -16.26 -5.45
CA THR A 8 6.67 -15.41 -5.95
C THR A 8 7.23 -14.61 -7.13
N VAL A 9 6.90 -15.04 -8.34
CA VAL A 9 7.16 -14.23 -9.54
C VAL A 9 6.16 -13.08 -9.52
N ARG A 10 6.65 -11.85 -9.33
CA ARG A 10 5.85 -10.65 -9.49
C ARG A 10 5.91 -10.25 -10.97
N PRO A 11 4.79 -10.26 -11.71
CA PRO A 11 4.77 -9.63 -13.01
C PRO A 11 5.20 -8.16 -12.84
N SER A 12 6.06 -7.65 -13.72
CA SER A 12 6.41 -6.23 -13.66
C SER A 12 5.16 -5.42 -13.96
N LEU A 13 4.79 -4.51 -13.07
CA LEU A 13 3.73 -3.56 -13.34
C LEU A 13 4.14 -2.66 -14.52
N PRO A 14 3.19 -2.24 -15.37
CA PRO A 14 3.41 -1.13 -16.27
C PRO A 14 3.98 0.08 -15.51
N PRO A 15 4.94 0.84 -16.06
CA PRO A 15 5.57 1.97 -15.37
C PRO A 15 4.56 2.98 -14.81
N GLU A 16 3.47 3.21 -15.52
CA GLU A 16 2.36 4.11 -15.15
C GLU A 16 1.68 3.67 -13.84
N LEU A 17 1.72 2.38 -13.54
CA LEU A 17 1.13 1.77 -12.35
C LEU A 17 2.13 1.56 -11.21
N GLY A 18 3.39 2.00 -11.35
CA GLY A 18 4.45 1.75 -10.37
C GLY A 18 4.13 2.22 -8.94
N ALA A 19 3.30 3.26 -8.79
CA ALA A 19 2.86 3.76 -7.49
C ALA A 19 2.02 2.73 -6.70
N LEU A 20 1.39 1.76 -7.36
CA LEU A 20 0.65 0.68 -6.68
C LEU A 20 1.56 -0.16 -5.77
N GLU A 21 2.81 -0.39 -6.15
CA GLU A 21 3.75 -1.15 -5.32
C GLU A 21 4.11 -0.36 -4.04
N VAL A 22 4.34 0.95 -4.18
CA VAL A 22 4.63 1.84 -3.03
C VAL A 22 3.45 1.85 -2.06
N LEU A 23 2.22 1.96 -2.58
CA LEU A 23 1.00 1.97 -1.79
C LEU A 23 0.75 0.61 -1.11
N ALA A 24 0.97 -0.50 -1.81
CA ALA A 24 0.76 -1.85 -1.27
C ALA A 24 1.73 -2.17 -0.13
N MET A 25 2.98 -1.67 -0.23
CA MET A 25 4.03 -1.91 0.77
C MET A 25 3.94 -0.98 2.00
N ASN A 26 3.00 -0.03 2.04
CA ASN A 26 2.81 0.87 3.17
C ASN A 26 1.53 0.53 3.94
N LEU A 27 1.64 0.14 5.22
CA LEU A 27 0.51 -0.32 6.03
C LEU A 27 -0.64 0.70 6.18
N ARG A 28 -0.45 1.99 5.83
CA ARG A 28 -1.52 2.97 5.78
C ARG A 28 -2.74 2.51 4.98
N TRP A 29 -2.57 1.69 3.95
CA TRP A 29 -3.69 1.10 3.20
C TRP A 29 -4.70 0.39 4.12
N SER A 30 -4.26 -0.14 5.27
CA SER A 30 -5.12 -0.87 6.19
C SER A 30 -6.09 0.01 6.97
N TRP A 31 -6.02 1.33 6.87
CA TRP A 31 -6.99 2.25 7.47
C TRP A 31 -7.34 3.46 6.60
N ASP A 32 -6.72 3.62 5.44
CA ASP A 32 -7.01 4.70 4.50
C ASP A 32 -8.00 4.23 3.43
N ASP A 33 -9.23 4.75 3.50
CA ASP A 33 -10.31 4.33 2.61
C ASP A 33 -10.02 4.63 1.14
N GLY A 34 -9.39 5.77 0.83
CA GLY A 34 -8.99 6.09 -0.56
C GLY A 34 -8.01 5.07 -1.14
N THR A 35 -7.04 4.62 -0.35
CA THR A 35 -6.12 3.56 -0.76
C THR A 35 -6.83 2.21 -0.93
N ARG A 36 -7.80 1.87 -0.07
CA ARG A 36 -8.60 0.65 -0.20
C ARG A 36 -9.49 0.69 -1.44
N ASP A 37 -10.12 1.82 -1.72
CA ASP A 37 -10.97 2.03 -2.89
C ASP A 37 -10.15 1.93 -4.19
N LEU A 38 -8.92 2.43 -4.19
CA LEU A 38 -7.99 2.28 -5.31
C LEU A 38 -7.71 0.80 -5.59
N PHE A 39 -7.33 0.02 -4.57
CA PHE A 39 -7.06 -1.42 -4.75
C PHE A 39 -8.32 -2.21 -5.11
N ARG A 40 -9.50 -1.83 -4.60
CA ARG A 40 -10.77 -2.41 -5.04
C ARG A 40 -11.05 -2.10 -6.52
N TRP A 41 -10.72 -0.91 -7.01
CA TRP A 41 -10.92 -0.55 -8.43
C TRP A 41 -9.97 -1.33 -9.37
N VAL A 42 -8.77 -1.69 -8.92
CA VAL A 42 -7.85 -2.52 -9.72
C VAL A 42 -8.57 -3.78 -10.22
N ASP A 43 -9.15 -4.54 -9.29
CA ASP A 43 -9.99 -5.69 -9.60
C ASP A 43 -10.83 -6.06 -8.36
N PRO A 44 -12.15 -5.81 -8.37
CA PRO A 44 -13.00 -6.06 -7.20
C PRO A 44 -13.06 -7.54 -6.79
N GLU A 45 -13.07 -8.45 -7.76
CA GLU A 45 -13.16 -9.89 -7.47
C GLU A 45 -11.84 -10.40 -6.86
N GLN A 46 -10.71 -9.98 -7.44
CA GLN A 46 -9.40 -10.36 -6.91
C GLN A 46 -9.09 -9.64 -5.59
N TRP A 47 -9.68 -8.47 -5.34
CA TRP A 47 -9.58 -7.76 -4.06
C TRP A 47 -10.22 -8.57 -2.93
N ASP A 48 -11.41 -9.12 -3.16
CA ASP A 48 -12.06 -9.99 -2.19
C ASP A 48 -11.34 -11.35 -2.08
N ALA A 49 -10.90 -11.94 -3.19
CA ALA A 49 -10.16 -13.21 -3.20
C ALA A 49 -8.77 -13.13 -2.53
N SER A 50 -8.18 -11.93 -2.50
CA SER A 50 -6.94 -11.65 -1.77
C SER A 50 -7.15 -11.34 -0.29
N VAL A 51 -8.40 -11.37 0.21
CA VAL A 51 -8.75 -10.98 1.59
C VAL A 51 -8.26 -9.55 1.88
N HIS A 52 -8.43 -8.66 0.90
CA HIS A 52 -8.04 -7.26 1.00
C HIS A 52 -6.53 -7.04 1.24
N ASP A 53 -5.69 -7.97 0.78
CA ASP A 53 -4.22 -7.82 0.75
C ASP A 53 -3.78 -7.25 -0.61
N PRO A 54 -3.29 -6.00 -0.66
CA PRO A 54 -2.89 -5.36 -1.92
C PRO A 54 -1.67 -6.01 -2.58
N VAL A 55 -0.75 -6.59 -1.80
CA VAL A 55 0.42 -7.29 -2.35
C VAL A 55 -0.03 -8.59 -3.04
N ARG A 56 -0.96 -9.31 -2.40
CA ARG A 56 -1.54 -10.53 -2.98
C ARG A 56 -2.40 -10.21 -4.20
N LEU A 57 -3.22 -9.16 -4.14
CA LEU A 57 -4.00 -8.66 -5.28
C LEU A 57 -3.12 -8.46 -6.52
N LEU A 58 -2.02 -7.72 -6.40
CA LEU A 58 -1.14 -7.43 -7.55
C LEU A 58 -0.47 -8.69 -8.14
N GLY A 59 -0.38 -9.78 -7.37
CA GLY A 59 0.07 -11.09 -7.87
C GLY A 59 -1.04 -11.95 -8.50
N LEU A 60 -2.31 -11.57 -8.34
CA LEU A 60 -3.48 -12.30 -8.81
C LEU A 60 -4.16 -11.64 -10.02
N VAL A 61 -3.98 -10.34 -10.23
CA VAL A 61 -4.60 -9.59 -11.32
C VAL A 61 -3.97 -9.98 -12.66
N ALA A 62 -4.82 -10.15 -13.67
CA ALA A 62 -4.38 -10.50 -15.02
C ALA A 62 -3.58 -9.34 -15.66
N PRO A 63 -2.50 -9.63 -16.41
CA PRO A 63 -1.72 -8.60 -17.10
C PRO A 63 -2.57 -7.68 -17.98
N GLU A 64 -3.55 -8.23 -18.70
CA GLU A 64 -4.44 -7.48 -19.58
C GLU A 64 -5.26 -6.43 -18.82
N ARG A 65 -5.65 -6.74 -17.58
CA ARG A 65 -6.35 -5.80 -16.72
C ARG A 65 -5.43 -4.65 -16.31
N LEU A 66 -4.17 -4.94 -16.01
CA LEU A 66 -3.17 -3.91 -15.69
C LEU A 66 -2.92 -2.99 -16.89
N GLU A 67 -2.82 -3.53 -18.10
CA GLU A 67 -2.68 -2.71 -19.32
C GLU A 67 -3.89 -1.79 -19.55
N VAL A 68 -5.12 -2.28 -19.31
CA VAL A 68 -6.34 -1.44 -19.36
C VAL A 68 -6.26 -0.29 -18.36
N LEU A 69 -5.84 -0.56 -17.12
CA LEU A 69 -5.70 0.46 -16.08
C LEU A 69 -4.57 1.46 -16.38
N ALA A 70 -3.47 0.99 -16.97
CA ALA A 70 -2.38 1.85 -17.42
C ALA A 70 -2.82 2.82 -18.53
N GLY A 71 -3.86 2.47 -19.29
CA GLY A 71 -4.49 3.34 -20.29
C GLY A 71 -5.68 4.17 -19.81
N ASP A 72 -6.12 4.04 -18.55
CA ASP A 72 -7.30 4.71 -18.00
C ASP A 72 -6.92 6.03 -17.28
N PRO A 73 -7.22 7.21 -17.87
CA PRO A 73 -6.86 8.49 -17.25
C PRO A 73 -7.57 8.75 -15.91
N GLY A 74 -8.77 8.20 -15.73
CA GLY A 74 -9.53 8.33 -14.48
C GLY A 74 -8.84 7.57 -13.36
N PHE A 75 -8.40 6.34 -13.63
CA PHE A 75 -7.66 5.52 -12.69
C PHE A 75 -6.30 6.13 -12.36
N LEU A 76 -5.52 6.54 -13.39
CA LEU A 76 -4.18 7.11 -13.19
C LEU A 76 -4.21 8.39 -12.35
N ARG A 77 -5.21 9.26 -12.56
CA ARG A 77 -5.40 10.45 -11.74
C ARG A 77 -5.68 10.08 -10.28
N PHE A 78 -6.56 9.11 -10.05
CA PHE A 78 -6.88 8.68 -8.68
C PHE A 78 -5.68 8.01 -8.00
N LEU A 79 -4.90 7.21 -8.74
CA LEU A 79 -3.64 6.64 -8.28
C LEU A 79 -2.66 7.74 -7.83
N ASP A 80 -2.48 8.79 -8.64
CA ASP A 80 -1.60 9.92 -8.32
C ASP A 80 -2.10 10.70 -7.10
N GLU A 81 -3.41 10.95 -6.98
CA GLU A 81 -4.02 11.61 -5.82
C GLU A 81 -3.75 10.83 -4.52
N VAL A 82 -3.96 9.50 -4.54
CA VAL A 82 -3.73 8.63 -3.38
C VAL A 82 -2.24 8.55 -3.03
N HIS A 83 -1.36 8.42 -4.03
CA HIS A 83 0.09 8.37 -3.86
C HIS A 83 0.67 9.69 -3.32
N THR A 84 0.20 10.82 -3.85
CA THR A 84 0.52 12.15 -3.33
C THR A 84 0.01 12.31 -1.90
N GLY A 85 -1.20 11.82 -1.60
CA GLY A 85 -1.75 11.77 -0.25
C GLY A 85 -0.86 11.03 0.73
N LEU A 86 -0.30 9.87 0.34
CA LEU A 86 0.68 9.13 1.15
C LEU A 86 1.97 9.94 1.35
N SER A 87 2.49 10.54 0.28
CA SER A 87 3.72 11.35 0.33
C SER A 87 3.58 12.54 1.28
N LEU A 88 2.43 13.21 1.26
CA LEU A 88 2.10 14.29 2.20
C LEU A 88 1.94 13.77 3.63
N TYR A 89 1.29 12.62 3.83
CA TYR A 89 1.14 12.02 5.15
C TYR A 89 2.49 11.69 5.80
N LEU A 90 3.43 11.15 5.03
CA LEU A 90 4.75 10.75 5.52
C LEU A 90 5.70 11.93 5.76
N SER A 91 5.54 13.03 5.02
CA SER A 91 6.41 14.21 5.12
C SER A 91 5.97 15.24 6.16
N LYS A 92 4.71 15.20 6.61
CA LYS A 92 4.21 16.15 7.62
C LYS A 92 4.94 16.00 8.96
N PRO A 93 5.29 17.12 9.62
CA PRO A 93 5.83 17.09 10.97
C PRO A 93 4.86 16.38 11.92
N ARG A 94 5.35 15.37 12.66
CA ARG A 94 4.58 14.69 13.69
C ARG A 94 4.62 15.48 14.99
N TRP A 95 3.57 15.35 15.79
CA TRP A 95 3.40 16.10 17.03
C TRP A 95 4.63 16.02 17.97
N PHE A 96 5.30 14.86 18.02
CA PHE A 96 6.46 14.66 18.89
C PHE A 96 7.75 15.25 18.32
N GLN A 97 7.88 15.30 16.99
CA GLN A 97 9.04 15.91 16.33
C GLN A 97 9.11 17.42 16.61
N ALA A 98 7.96 18.07 16.80
CA ALA A 98 7.91 19.48 17.22
C ALA A 98 8.51 19.74 18.62
N ARG A 99 8.83 18.68 19.39
CA ARG A 99 9.44 18.75 20.73
C ARG A 99 10.93 18.41 20.72
N GLU A 100 11.53 18.26 19.54
CA GLU A 100 12.96 18.01 19.40
C GLU A 100 13.78 19.09 20.14
N GLY A 101 14.78 18.66 20.91
CA GLY A 101 15.62 19.55 21.73
C GLY A 101 15.00 20.08 23.03
N SER A 102 13.68 19.97 23.24
CA SER A 102 12.99 20.43 24.46
C SER A 102 12.33 19.31 25.26
N SER A 103 12.19 18.12 24.67
CA SER A 103 11.59 16.96 25.35
C SER A 103 12.54 16.36 26.39
N PRO A 104 12.10 16.20 27.67
CA PRO A 104 12.87 15.48 28.68
C PRO A 104 12.77 13.95 28.53
N LEU A 105 12.04 13.44 27.53
CA LEU A 105 11.84 12.00 27.31
C LEU A 105 13.16 11.34 26.87
N ARG A 106 13.60 10.32 27.61
CA ARG A 106 14.90 9.63 27.39
C ARG A 106 14.76 8.20 26.87
N SER A 107 13.66 7.53 27.19
CA SER A 107 13.41 6.15 26.81
C SER A 107 11.91 5.89 26.71
N VAL A 108 11.55 4.90 25.89
CA VAL A 108 10.18 4.40 25.73
C VAL A 108 10.22 2.89 25.92
N ALA A 109 9.38 2.38 26.81
CA ALA A 109 9.13 0.96 26.97
C ALA A 109 7.64 0.70 26.67
N TYR A 110 7.37 -0.08 25.62
CA TYR A 110 6.03 -0.43 25.22
C TYR A 110 5.73 -1.85 25.70
N PHE A 111 4.71 -1.98 26.56
CA PHE A 111 4.23 -3.27 27.06
C PHE A 111 2.79 -3.45 26.60
N SER A 112 2.54 -4.49 25.82
CA SER A 112 1.22 -4.84 25.33
C SER A 112 1.05 -6.37 25.37
N PRO A 113 -0.06 -6.88 25.92
CA PRO A 113 -0.35 -8.32 25.90
C PRO A 113 -0.85 -8.81 24.53
N GLU A 114 -1.20 -7.91 23.61
CA GLU A 114 -1.87 -8.23 22.34
C GLU A 114 -1.05 -7.86 21.10
N PHE A 115 -0.14 -6.89 21.21
CA PHE A 115 0.62 -6.35 20.07
C PHE A 115 2.11 -6.36 20.43
N GLY A 116 2.82 -7.41 20.00
CA GLY A 116 4.26 -7.62 20.17
C GLY A 116 5.04 -7.45 18.89
#